data_AF-A0A920VP88-F1
#
_entry.id   AF-A0A920VP88-F1
#
_cell.length_a   1.000
_cell.length_b   1.000
_cell.length_c   1.000
_cell.angle_alpha   90.00
_cell.angle_beta   90.00
_cell.angle_gamma   90.00
#
_symmetry.space_group_name_H-M   'P 1'
#
loop_
_entity.id
_entity.type
_entity.pdbx_description
1 polymer ?
#
loop_
_entity_poly.entity_id
_entity_poly.type
_entity_poly.pdbx_seq_one_letter_code
_entity_poly.pdbx_strand_id
1 'polypeptide(L)' 'MEVFPDEGSVDFSEVIKVYQEVGYKYMLMPDHVPKFSGVDRQGTAFAFCYGYITAFYNRLASRVNRRG' A
#
# COMPACT_ATOMS: atom_id res chain seq x y z
N MET A 1 -2.50 -15.83 -4.55
CA MET A 1 -2.29 -15.05 -5.77
C MET A 1 -2.61 -13.62 -5.41
N GLU A 2 -1.66 -12.71 -5.53
CA GLU A 2 -1.95 -11.29 -5.31
C GLU A 2 -2.72 -10.71 -6.48
N VAL A 3 -3.72 -9.91 -6.15
CA VAL A 3 -4.68 -9.29 -7.05
C VAL A 3 -4.66 -7.78 -6.80
N PHE A 4 -5.34 -7.01 -7.65
CA PHE A 4 -5.40 -5.57 -7.44
C PHE A 4 -6.09 -5.24 -6.09
N PRO A 5 -5.81 -4.07 -5.51
CA PRO A 5 -6.27 -3.76 -4.15
C PRO A 5 -7.80 -3.74 -3.97
N ASP A 6 -8.53 -3.54 -5.05
CA ASP A 6 -10.00 -3.59 -5.15
C ASP A 6 -10.55 -5.00 -5.35
N GLU A 7 -9.72 -5.94 -5.80
CA GLU A 7 -10.06 -7.34 -6.05
C GLU A 7 -9.63 -8.26 -4.90
N GLY A 8 -8.87 -7.74 -3.93
CA GLY A 8 -8.35 -8.47 -2.79
C GLY A 8 -9.35 -8.61 -1.64
N SER A 9 -9.18 -9.65 -0.84
CA SER A 9 -10.00 -9.89 0.36
C SER A 9 -9.60 -9.05 1.57
N VAL A 10 -8.51 -8.30 1.47
CA VAL A 10 -7.89 -7.54 2.57
C VAL A 10 -8.10 -6.06 2.34
N ASP A 11 -8.71 -5.37 3.31
CA ASP A 11 -8.78 -3.91 3.32
C ASP A 11 -7.45 -3.31 3.80
N PHE A 12 -6.61 -2.94 2.85
CA PHE A 12 -5.31 -2.32 3.14
C PHE A 12 -5.41 -0.97 3.84
N SER A 13 -6.57 -0.30 3.84
CA SER A 13 -6.74 0.96 4.58
C SER A 13 -6.74 0.74 6.08
N GLU A 14 -7.43 -0.29 6.56
CA GLU A 14 -7.43 -0.65 7.98
C GLU A 14 -6.08 -1.23 8.41
N VAL A 15 -5.42 -2.01 7.55
CA VAL A 15 -4.07 -2.53 7.82
C VAL A 15 -3.07 -1.39 8.02
N ILE A 16 -3.03 -0.41 7.12
CA ILE A 16 -2.09 0.72 7.20
C ILE A 16 -2.39 1.62 8.40
N LYS A 17 -3.68 1.79 8.75
CA LYS A 17 -4.08 2.49 9.96
C LYS A 17 -3.54 1.82 11.22
N VAL A 18 -3.65 0.50 11.34
CA VAL A 18 -3.07 -0.25 12.47
C VAL A 18 -1.55 -0.04 12.55
N TYR A 19 -0.84 -0.10 11.42
CA TYR A 19 0.61 0.19 11.39
C TYR A 19 0.96 1.61 11.88
N GLN A 20 0.14 2.61 11.55
CA GLN A 20 0.29 3.97 12.06
C GLN A 20 0.01 4.07 13.57
N GLU A 21 -1.05 3.41 14.05
CA GLU A 21 -1.45 3.41 15.47
C GLU A 21 -0.40 2.76 16.37
N VAL A 22 0.24 1.68 15.92
CA VAL A 22 1.35 1.05 16.66
C VAL A 22 2.69 1.76 16.47
N GLY A 23 2.73 2.84 15.68
CA GLY A 23 3.92 3.64 15.45
C GLY A 23 5.03 2.90 14.69
N TYR A 24 4.67 2.00 13.77
CA TYR A 24 5.64 1.31 12.92
C TYR A 24 6.32 2.31 11.97
N LYS A 25 7.66 2.40 12.03
CA LYS A 25 8.45 3.47 11.35
C LYS A 25 9.24 2.98 10.14
N TYR A 26 9.15 1.71 9.81
CA TYR A 26 9.93 1.11 8.75
C TYR A 26 9.11 0.97 7.46
N MET A 27 9.80 0.62 6.39
CA MET A 27 9.19 0.44 5.07
C MET A 27 8.27 -0.78 5.06
N LEU A 28 7.08 -0.63 4.45
CA LEU A 28 6.16 -1.73 4.17
C LEU A 28 6.51 -2.31 2.80
N MET A 29 7.06 -3.52 2.80
CA MET A 29 7.51 -4.23 1.61
C MET A 29 6.37 -5.07 1.03
N PRO A 30 6.02 -4.91 -0.26
CA PRO A 30 5.15 -5.87 -0.94
C PRO A 30 5.88 -7.21 -1.08
N ASP A 31 5.24 -8.29 -0.64
CA ASP A 31 5.82 -9.64 -0.63
C ASP A 31 5.74 -10.29 -2.02
N HIS A 32 4.52 -10.35 -2.57
CA HIS A 32 4.31 -10.69 -3.98
C HIS A 32 3.89 -9.42 -4.73
N VAL A 33 3.77 -9.50 -6.04
CA VAL A 33 3.27 -8.39 -6.87
C VAL A 33 2.39 -8.93 -7.99
N PRO A 34 1.42 -8.15 -8.51
CA PRO A 34 0.59 -8.58 -9.63
C PRO A 34 1.44 -8.86 -10.86
N LYS A 35 0.94 -9.72 -11.76
CA LYS A 35 1.59 -9.95 -13.05
C LYS A 35 1.21 -8.84 -14.02
N PHE A 36 2.16 -7.97 -14.34
CA PHE A 36 2.00 -6.96 -15.39
C PHE A 36 2.51 -7.45 -16.74
N SER A 37 1.93 -6.98 -17.83
CA SER A 37 2.47 -7.14 -19.19
C SER A 37 3.45 -6.00 -19.50
N GLY A 38 4.56 -6.26 -20.20
CA GLY A 38 5.49 -5.21 -20.63
C GLY A 38 6.96 -5.65 -20.62
N VAL A 39 7.84 -4.68 -20.88
CA VAL A 39 9.30 -4.89 -20.99
C VAL A 39 9.94 -5.09 -19.61
N ASP A 40 9.56 -4.27 -18.61
CA ASP A 40 9.98 -4.44 -17.21
C ASP A 40 8.78 -4.73 -16.30
N ARG A 41 8.34 -5.99 -16.33
CA ARG A 41 7.15 -6.44 -15.60
C ARG A 41 7.29 -6.32 -14.09
N GLN A 42 8.46 -6.70 -13.55
CA GLN A 42 8.68 -6.69 -12.10
C GLN A 42 8.85 -5.26 -11.58
N GLY A 43 9.70 -4.44 -12.20
CA GLY A 43 9.91 -3.07 -11.75
C GLY A 43 8.63 -2.25 -11.79
N THR A 44 7.83 -2.41 -12.84
CA THR A 44 6.52 -1.75 -12.95
C THR A 44 5.56 -2.22 -11.85
N ALA A 45 5.52 -3.52 -11.56
CA ALA A 45 4.64 -4.08 -10.53
C ALA A 45 5.01 -3.58 -9.12
N PHE A 46 6.30 -3.57 -8.79
CA PHE A 46 6.79 -3.02 -7.53
C PHE A 46 6.51 -1.52 -7.42
N ALA A 47 6.78 -0.74 -8.47
CA ALA A 47 6.49 0.69 -8.49
C ALA A 47 5.01 0.99 -8.25
N PHE A 48 4.12 0.19 -8.85
CA PHE A 48 2.68 0.29 -8.61
C PHE A 48 2.31 0.00 -7.15
N CYS A 49 2.79 -1.11 -6.57
CA CYS A 49 2.50 -1.47 -5.18
C CYS A 49 3.00 -0.41 -4.19
N TYR A 50 4.22 0.12 -4.39
CA TYR A 50 4.75 1.19 -3.55
C TYR A 50 3.95 2.49 -3.65
N GLY A 51 3.54 2.87 -4.87
CA GLY A 51 2.71 4.05 -5.10
C GLY A 51 1.38 3.95 -4.37
N TYR A 52 0.73 2.79 -4.46
CA TYR A 52 -0.50 2.49 -3.73
C TYR A 52 -0.29 2.59 -2.21
N ILE A 53 0.65 1.84 -1.63
CA ILE A 53 0.92 1.84 -0.18
C ILE A 53 1.16 3.28 0.33
N THR A 54 1.95 4.07 -0.41
CA THR A 54 2.25 5.46 -0.08
C THR A 54 0.99 6.34 -0.09
N ALA A 55 0.10 6.15 -1.06
CA ALA A 55 -1.15 6.90 -1.14
C ALA A 55 -2.07 6.64 0.07
N PHE A 56 -2.19 5.38 0.52
CA PHE A 56 -2.97 5.04 1.72
C PHE A 56 -2.37 5.66 2.97
N TYR A 57 -1.07 5.54 3.14
CA TYR A 57 -0.36 6.12 4.28
C TYR A 57 -0.57 7.63 4.38
N ASN A 58 -0.39 8.35 3.26
CA ASN A 58 -0.58 9.80 3.19
C ASN A 58 -2.04 10.23 3.39
N ARG A 59 -3.00 9.49 2.81
CA ARG A 59 -4.43 9.78 2.98
C ARG A 59 -4.85 9.68 4.45
N LEU A 60 -4.37 8.68 5.18
CA LEU A 60 -4.68 8.49 6.59
C LEU A 60 -3.98 9.53 7.48
N ALA A 61 -2.71 9.84 7.21
CA ALA A 61 -1.98 10.89 7.92
C ALA A 61 -2.68 12.27 7.78
N SER A 62 -3.20 12.58 6.59
CA SER A 62 -3.93 13.83 6.36
C SER A 62 -5.25 13.95 7.14
N ARG A 63 -5.85 12.82 7.56
CA ARG A 63 -7.07 12.80 8.38
C ARG A 63 -6.77 12.98 9.87
N VAL A 64 -5.64 12.44 10.35
CA VAL A 64 -5.17 12.65 11.73
C VAL A 64 -4.86 14.13 11.96
N ASN A 65 -4.22 14.79 10.99
CA ASN A 65 -3.79 16.19 11.12
C ASN A 65 -4.92 17.24 10.98
N ARG A 66 -6.15 16.83 10.63
CA ARG A 66 -7.32 17.73 10.47
C ARG A 66 -8.25 17.76 11.68
N ARG A 67 -7.90 17.04 12.76
CA ARG A 67 -8.67 17.00 14.02
C ARG A 67 -8.05 17.87 15.13
N GLY A 68 -7.08 18.72 14.79
CA GLY A 68 -6.48 19.72 15.68
C GLY A 68 -7.02 21.11 15.40
#